data_AF-A0A4V6IL78-F1
#
_entry.id   AF-A0A4V6IL78-F1
#
_cell.length_a   1.000
_cell.length_b   1.000
_cell.length_c   1.000
_cell.angle_alpha   90.00
_cell.angle_beta   90.00
_cell.angle_gamma   90.00
#
_symmetry.space_group_name_H-M   'P 1'
#
loop_
_entity.id
_entity.type
_entity.pdbx_description
1 polymer ?
#
loop_
_entity_poly.entity_id
_entity_poly.type
_entity_poly.pdbx_seq_one_letter_code
_entity_poly.pdbx_strand_id
1 'polypeptide(L)'
;MSFKDNLLEKLALDRMKQRVLASLGPVGSGRKIDKKAMRGLLVAAGFRSREIRGLELYLPEGATGEEPQTLLVLDNDLPVYKSTVDDVAMRKEPTLKEMISIRNAMRILSDSDVVISRKAASVESVYQEAISRLDLSFTEADIKQLEYEGRAAVEWKDAGSVEESVALFGELLTLGPEPASFAIEHCLVRGRLSQGTGEDFFGPAVVFHTEDGALRWIEGRIALSDREGIRRFKEKARGEREPDLAGTGVIKHLAAQVIEGMPSS
;
A
#
# COMPACT_ATOMS: atom_id res chain seq x y z
N MET A 1 -19.11 5.32 1.74
CA MET A 1 -18.39 4.09 2.06
C MET A 1 -18.39 3.95 3.56
N SER A 2 -18.54 2.74 4.10
CA SER A 2 -18.36 2.52 5.54
C SER A 2 -16.88 2.70 5.92
N PHE A 3 -16.56 2.80 7.22
CA PHE A 3 -15.17 2.81 7.68
C PHE A 3 -14.41 1.58 7.16
N LYS A 4 -15.02 0.39 7.27
CA LYS A 4 -14.45 -0.86 6.76
C LYS A 4 -14.12 -0.76 5.26
N ASP A 5 -15.04 -0.25 4.45
CA ASP A 5 -14.82 -0.10 3.01
C ASP A 5 -13.66 0.85 2.70
N ASN A 6 -13.57 1.99 3.40
CA ASN A 6 -12.45 2.93 3.25
C ASN A 6 -11.12 2.28 3.65
N LEU A 7 -11.10 1.49 4.73
CA LEU A 7 -9.90 0.80 5.19
C LEU A 7 -9.45 -0.30 4.23
N LEU A 8 -10.40 -1.05 3.65
CA LEU A 8 -10.11 -2.02 2.59
C LEU A 8 -9.57 -1.32 1.33
N GLU A 9 -10.13 -0.19 0.95
CA GLU A 9 -9.65 0.61 -0.19
C GLU A 9 -8.22 1.11 0.08
N LYS A 10 -7.93 1.61 1.29
CA LYS A 10 -6.56 1.96 1.70
C LYS A 10 -5.60 0.78 1.52
N LEU A 11 -5.94 -0.40 2.02
CA LEU A 11 -5.12 -1.60 1.88
C LEU A 11 -4.89 -1.99 0.41
N ALA A 12 -5.89 -1.77 -0.46
CA ALA A 12 -5.74 -1.96 -1.90
C ALA A 12 -4.78 -0.94 -2.52
N LEU A 13 -4.87 0.34 -2.13
CA LEU A 13 -3.96 1.41 -2.54
C LEU A 13 -2.52 1.13 -2.10
N ASP A 14 -2.31 0.64 -0.89
CA ASP A 14 -0.98 0.25 -0.38
C ASP A 14 -0.35 -0.85 -1.23
N ARG A 15 -1.13 -1.90 -1.55
CA ARG A 15 -0.68 -2.98 -2.44
C ARG A 15 -0.36 -2.47 -3.84
N MET A 16 -1.19 -1.59 -4.38
CA MET A 16 -0.94 -0.98 -5.70
C MET A 16 0.34 -0.13 -5.68
N LYS A 17 0.53 0.73 -4.68
CA LYS A 17 1.75 1.51 -4.47
C LYS A 17 2.99 0.62 -4.45
N GLN A 18 2.99 -0.41 -3.61
CA GLN A 18 4.14 -1.31 -3.48
C GLN A 18 4.45 -2.05 -4.79
N ARG A 19 3.42 -2.49 -5.52
CA ARG A 19 3.60 -3.11 -6.85
C ARG A 19 4.23 -2.16 -7.85
N VAL A 20 3.77 -0.91 -7.91
CA VAL A 20 4.37 0.10 -8.80
C VAL A 20 5.82 0.35 -8.40
N LEU A 21 6.09 0.61 -7.12
CA LEU A 21 7.45 0.88 -6.62
C LEU A 21 8.42 -0.29 -6.90
N ALA A 22 7.99 -1.54 -6.65
CA ALA A 22 8.80 -2.72 -6.93
C ALA A 22 9.03 -2.99 -8.43
N SER A 23 8.19 -2.40 -9.29
CA SER A 23 8.34 -2.47 -10.75
C SER A 23 9.21 -1.36 -11.33
N LEU A 24 9.52 -0.30 -10.56
CA LEU A 24 10.41 0.77 -11.00
C LEU A 24 11.83 0.21 -11.19
N GLY A 25 12.28 0.12 -12.44
CA GLY A 25 13.64 -0.28 -12.76
C GLY A 25 14.65 0.85 -12.59
N PRO A 26 15.95 0.52 -12.42
CA PRO A 26 17.03 1.47 -12.67
C PRO A 26 16.93 2.04 -14.09
N VAL A 27 17.40 3.28 -14.28
CA VAL A 27 17.44 3.94 -15.59
C VAL A 27 18.15 3.01 -16.60
N GLY A 28 17.52 2.74 -17.75
CA GLY A 28 18.08 1.88 -18.79
C GLY A 28 17.89 0.36 -18.62
N SER A 29 17.28 -0.11 -17.53
CA SER A 29 17.09 -1.55 -17.25
C SER A 29 16.08 -2.26 -18.16
N GLY A 30 15.31 -1.53 -18.98
CA GLY A 30 14.24 -2.09 -19.81
C GLY A 30 13.04 -2.65 -19.03
N ARG A 31 13.08 -2.62 -17.69
CA ARG A 31 12.02 -3.12 -16.82
C ARG A 31 10.78 -2.25 -16.98
N LYS A 32 9.67 -2.86 -17.36
CA LYS A 32 8.39 -2.18 -17.53
C LYS A 32 7.73 -2.00 -16.17
N ILE A 33 7.23 -0.79 -15.93
CA ILE A 33 6.44 -0.50 -14.74
C ILE A 33 5.11 -1.26 -14.76
N ASP A 34 4.55 -1.52 -13.57
CA ASP A 34 3.20 -2.05 -13.42
C ASP A 34 2.17 -0.94 -13.73
N LYS A 35 1.96 -0.72 -15.04
CA LYS A 35 0.99 0.26 -15.52
C LYS A 35 -0.41 -0.01 -14.98
N LYS A 36 -0.81 -1.28 -14.80
CA LYS A 36 -2.15 -1.61 -14.30
C LYS A 36 -2.34 -1.09 -12.87
N ALA A 37 -1.37 -1.33 -11.99
CA ALA A 37 -1.43 -0.82 -10.62
C ALA A 37 -1.38 0.72 -10.59
N MET A 38 -0.55 1.34 -11.43
CA MET A 38 -0.47 2.81 -11.49
C MET A 38 -1.77 3.45 -11.98
N ARG A 39 -2.46 2.86 -12.97
CA ARG A 39 -3.79 3.32 -13.40
C ARG A 39 -4.81 3.29 -12.27
N GLY A 40 -4.78 2.24 -11.44
CA GLY A 40 -5.64 2.14 -10.27
C GLY A 40 -5.43 3.29 -9.29
N LEU A 41 -4.17 3.59 -8.95
CA LEU A 41 -3.82 4.74 -8.11
C LEU A 41 -4.31 6.07 -8.70
N LEU A 42 -4.12 6.26 -10.01
CA LEU A 42 -4.55 7.48 -10.70
C LEU A 42 -6.05 7.67 -10.67
N VAL A 43 -6.83 6.62 -10.92
CA VAL A 43 -8.29 6.68 -10.85
C VAL A 43 -8.75 6.99 -9.43
N ALA A 44 -8.18 6.33 -8.42
CA ALA A 44 -8.50 6.59 -7.01
C ALA A 44 -8.15 8.03 -6.60
N ALA A 45 -7.06 8.59 -7.14
CA ALA A 45 -6.66 9.98 -6.97
C ALA A 45 -7.50 10.98 -7.79
N GLY A 46 -8.52 10.54 -8.51
CA GLY A 46 -9.38 11.41 -9.33
C GLY A 46 -8.72 11.93 -10.60
N PHE A 47 -7.74 11.22 -11.15
CA PHE A 47 -7.20 11.53 -12.46
C PHE A 47 -8.00 10.82 -13.56
N ARG A 48 -8.16 11.48 -14.70
CA ARG A 48 -8.79 10.93 -15.91
C ARG A 48 -7.75 10.73 -17.01
N SER A 49 -7.87 9.61 -17.72
CA SER A 49 -6.99 9.30 -18.84
C SER A 49 -7.36 10.11 -20.08
N ARG A 50 -6.34 10.44 -20.87
CA ARG A 50 -6.46 11.04 -22.19
C ARG A 50 -5.35 10.52 -23.08
N GLU A 51 -5.70 10.01 -24.25
CA GLU A 51 -4.73 9.50 -25.20
C GLU A 51 -4.45 10.55 -26.28
N ILE A 52 -3.18 10.93 -26.44
CA ILE A 52 -2.74 11.93 -27.42
C ILE A 52 -1.43 11.48 -28.04
N ARG A 53 -1.39 11.41 -29.38
CA ARG A 53 -0.19 11.03 -30.15
C ARG A 53 0.43 9.70 -29.65
N GLY A 54 -0.39 8.75 -29.19
CA GLY A 54 0.06 7.47 -28.61
C GLY A 54 0.58 7.56 -27.17
N LEU A 55 0.58 8.75 -26.57
CA LEU A 55 0.86 8.96 -25.15
C LEU A 55 -0.41 8.80 -24.34
N GLU A 56 -0.30 8.04 -23.25
CA GLU A 56 -1.33 7.94 -22.25
C GLU A 56 -1.06 8.98 -21.14
N LEU A 57 -1.89 10.02 -21.12
CA LEU A 57 -1.80 11.14 -20.18
C LEU A 57 -2.89 11.02 -19.13
N TYR A 58 -2.60 11.53 -17.93
CA TYR A 58 -3.54 11.61 -16.82
C TYR A 58 -3.61 13.03 -16.29
N LEU A 59 -4.84 13.51 -16.12
CA LEU A 59 -5.15 14.87 -15.70
C LEU A 59 -6.09 14.86 -14.50
N PRO A 60 -6.00 15.81 -13.56
CA PRO A 60 -6.98 15.97 -12.50
C PRO A 60 -8.41 16.07 -13.06
N GLU A 61 -9.38 15.56 -12.30
CA GLU A 61 -10.79 15.71 -12.67
C GLU A 61 -11.18 17.19 -12.83
N GLY A 62 -11.95 17.51 -13.87
CA GLY A 62 -12.32 18.89 -14.21
C GLY A 62 -11.33 19.63 -15.12
N ALA A 63 -10.11 19.12 -15.29
CA ALA A 63 -9.11 19.66 -16.22
C ALA A 63 -9.56 19.63 -17.69
N THR A 64 -9.36 20.73 -18.43
CA THR A 64 -9.62 20.80 -19.89
C THR A 64 -8.42 20.38 -20.74
N GLY A 65 -7.20 20.65 -20.27
CA GLY A 65 -5.98 20.41 -21.07
C GLY A 65 -5.34 21.67 -21.63
N GLU A 66 -6.09 22.78 -21.65
CA GLU A 66 -5.75 24.00 -22.38
C GLU A 66 -4.87 24.95 -21.55
N GLU A 67 -5.01 24.92 -20.23
CA GLU A 67 -4.21 25.72 -19.29
C GLU A 67 -3.14 24.87 -18.60
N PRO A 68 -2.02 25.48 -18.12
CA PRO A 68 -0.98 24.77 -17.38
C PRO A 68 -1.51 24.11 -16.11
N GLN A 69 -1.34 22.80 -16.02
CA GLN A 69 -1.83 21.98 -14.91
C GLN A 69 -0.93 20.77 -14.67
N THR A 70 -1.20 20.05 -13.59
CA THR A 70 -0.50 18.80 -13.28
C THR A 70 -0.89 17.73 -14.28
N LEU A 71 0.08 17.20 -15.02
CA LEU A 71 -0.11 16.16 -16.03
C LEU A 71 0.84 15.00 -15.75
N LEU A 72 0.32 13.79 -15.60
CA LEU A 72 1.17 12.60 -15.51
C LEU A 72 1.18 11.86 -16.84
N VAL A 73 2.36 11.50 -17.34
CA VAL A 73 2.52 10.59 -18.48
C VAL A 73 2.69 9.17 -17.96
N LEU A 74 1.86 8.23 -18.41
CA LEU A 74 1.95 6.82 -18.03
C LEU A 74 3.02 6.08 -18.85
N ASP A 75 4.28 6.46 -18.63
CA ASP A 75 5.46 5.78 -19.15
C ASP A 75 6.34 5.20 -18.02
N ASN A 76 7.50 4.60 -18.35
CA ASN A 76 8.35 3.95 -17.34
C ASN A 76 8.99 4.92 -16.33
N ASP A 77 9.10 6.21 -16.66
CA ASP A 77 9.69 7.22 -15.77
C ASP A 77 8.63 7.96 -14.95
N LEU A 78 7.34 7.75 -15.24
CA LEU A 78 6.20 8.41 -14.57
C LEU A 78 6.40 9.92 -14.38
N PRO A 79 6.79 10.69 -15.42
CA PRO A 79 7.01 12.10 -15.27
C PRO A 79 5.69 12.84 -15.02
N VAL A 80 5.73 13.73 -14.04
CA VAL A 80 4.66 14.68 -13.75
C VAL A 80 5.11 16.06 -14.24
N TYR A 81 4.30 16.69 -15.07
CA TYR A 81 4.54 18.01 -15.64
C TYR A 81 3.59 19.04 -15.03
N LYS A 82 4.01 20.30 -14.97
CA LYS A 82 3.12 21.45 -14.84
C LYS A 82 3.08 22.16 -16.19
N SER A 83 2.19 21.74 -17.08
CA SER A 83 2.11 22.32 -18.43
C SER A 83 0.74 22.06 -19.06
N THR A 84 0.59 22.45 -20.32
CA THR A 84 -0.57 22.10 -21.14
C THR A 84 -0.37 20.74 -21.79
N VAL A 85 -1.49 20.14 -22.20
CA VAL A 85 -1.48 18.85 -22.88
C VAL A 85 -0.68 18.87 -24.18
N ASP A 86 -0.83 19.94 -24.96
CA ASP A 86 -0.13 20.10 -26.24
C ASP A 86 1.38 20.29 -26.05
N ASP A 87 1.82 21.03 -25.02
CA ASP A 87 3.24 21.19 -24.73
C ASP A 87 3.88 19.86 -24.32
N VAL A 88 3.21 19.06 -23.48
CA VAL A 88 3.69 17.72 -23.10
C VAL A 88 3.74 16.78 -24.31
N ALA A 89 2.70 16.78 -25.14
CA ALA A 89 2.64 15.94 -26.34
C ALA A 89 3.75 16.31 -27.34
N MET A 90 4.01 17.60 -27.56
CA MET A 90 5.10 18.08 -28.41
C MET A 90 6.48 17.69 -27.84
N ARG A 91 6.69 17.72 -26.52
CA ARG A 91 7.99 17.35 -25.92
C ARG A 91 8.25 15.84 -25.96
N LYS A 92 7.22 15.02 -25.83
CA LYS A 92 7.36 13.56 -25.78
C LYS A 92 7.27 12.89 -27.15
N GLU A 93 6.40 13.39 -28.03
CA GLU A 93 6.20 12.88 -29.39
C GLU A 93 6.19 14.06 -30.39
N PRO A 94 7.37 14.70 -30.61
CA PRO A 94 7.49 15.81 -31.54
C PRO A 94 7.30 15.36 -33.00
N THR A 95 6.56 16.14 -33.78
CA THR A 95 6.48 15.94 -35.23
C THR A 95 7.70 16.52 -35.93
N LEU A 96 8.00 16.00 -37.13
CA LEU A 96 9.10 16.52 -37.96
C LEU A 96 9.03 18.04 -38.18
N LYS A 97 7.82 18.61 -38.30
CA LYS A 97 7.64 20.06 -38.48
C LYS A 97 7.96 20.86 -37.21
N GLU A 98 7.66 20.32 -36.03
CA GLU A 98 7.93 20.97 -34.73
C GLU A 98 9.45 21.00 -34.42
N MET A 99 10.20 20.03 -34.94
CA MET A 99 11.66 19.89 -34.74
C MET A 99 12.53 20.82 -35.59
N ILE A 100 11.99 21.43 -36.67
CA ILE A 100 12.77 22.27 -37.61
C ILE A 100 13.24 23.59 -36.95
N SER A 101 12.57 24.03 -35.89
CA SER A 101 13.00 25.20 -35.12
C SER A 101 14.07 24.81 -34.10
N ILE A 102 15.28 25.36 -34.21
CA ILE A 102 16.41 25.13 -33.27
C ILE A 102 16.00 25.44 -31.82
N ARG A 103 15.19 26.49 -31.61
CA ARG A 103 14.67 26.86 -30.28
C ARG A 103 13.69 25.81 -29.75
N ASN A 104 12.84 25.26 -30.60
CA ASN A 104 11.91 24.19 -30.21
C ASN A 104 12.68 22.89 -29.93
N ALA A 105 13.67 22.56 -30.74
CA ALA A 105 14.52 21.38 -30.54
C ALA A 105 15.20 21.41 -29.16
N MET A 106 15.80 22.54 -28.75
CA MET A 106 16.40 22.68 -27.42
C MET A 106 15.38 22.54 -26.27
N ARG A 107 14.15 23.06 -26.43
CA ARG A 107 13.07 22.94 -25.45
C ARG A 107 12.47 21.52 -25.36
N ILE A 108 12.47 20.79 -26.47
CA ILE A 108 12.06 19.38 -26.51
C ILE A 108 13.11 18.49 -25.84
N LEU A 109 14.40 18.80 -26.04
CA LEU A 109 15.53 18.07 -25.48
C LEU A 109 15.71 18.27 -23.96
N SER A 110 15.22 19.37 -23.39
CA SER A 110 15.27 19.67 -21.96
C SER A 110 13.87 19.99 -21.43
N ASP A 111 13.32 19.09 -20.62
CA ASP A 111 12.00 19.22 -19.97
C ASP A 111 12.08 19.60 -18.47
N SER A 112 13.30 19.89 -17.99
CA SER A 112 13.57 20.23 -16.59
C SER A 112 12.83 21.47 -16.09
N ASP A 113 12.40 22.36 -16.98
CA ASP A 113 11.64 23.57 -16.68
C ASP A 113 10.17 23.31 -16.33
N VAL A 114 9.62 22.17 -16.79
CA VAL A 114 8.19 21.83 -16.66
C VAL A 114 7.93 20.57 -15.84
N VAL A 115 8.94 19.73 -15.62
CA VAL A 115 8.81 18.49 -14.84
C VAL A 115 8.87 18.77 -13.35
N ILE A 116 7.82 18.37 -12.62
CA ILE A 116 7.70 18.47 -11.17
C ILE A 116 8.36 17.27 -10.47
N SER A 117 8.05 16.05 -10.94
CA SER A 117 8.52 14.82 -10.29
C SER A 117 8.63 13.67 -11.29
N ARG A 118 9.36 12.62 -10.89
CA ARG A 118 9.49 11.37 -11.65
C ARG A 118 9.51 10.18 -10.70
N LYS A 119 9.24 8.99 -11.24
CA LYS A 119 9.41 7.68 -10.58
C LYS A 119 8.72 7.64 -9.20
N ALA A 120 9.45 7.22 -8.17
CA ALA A 120 8.92 7.01 -6.82
C ALA A 120 8.26 8.27 -6.25
N ALA A 121 8.78 9.47 -6.55
CA ALA A 121 8.18 10.72 -6.09
C ALA A 121 6.80 10.95 -6.72
N SER A 122 6.63 10.61 -8.01
CA SER A 122 5.32 10.69 -8.67
C SER A 122 4.34 9.67 -8.10
N VAL A 123 4.78 8.44 -7.83
CA VAL A 123 3.94 7.41 -7.21
C VAL A 123 3.49 7.85 -5.82
N GLU A 124 4.41 8.40 -5.01
CA GLU A 124 4.08 8.91 -3.68
C GLU A 124 3.05 10.04 -3.75
N SER A 125 3.24 11.02 -4.63
CA SER A 125 2.31 12.13 -4.78
C SER A 125 0.90 11.68 -5.18
N VAL A 126 0.78 10.75 -6.13
CA VAL A 126 -0.53 10.23 -6.55
C VAL A 126 -1.17 9.40 -5.44
N TYR A 127 -0.37 8.59 -4.73
CA TYR A 127 -0.86 7.81 -3.61
C TYR A 127 -1.40 8.70 -2.48
N GLN A 128 -0.69 9.78 -2.12
CA GLN A 128 -1.16 10.71 -1.08
C GLN A 128 -2.48 11.39 -1.47
N GLU A 129 -2.62 11.78 -2.73
CA GLU A 129 -3.89 12.31 -3.25
C GLU A 129 -5.02 11.27 -3.14
N ALA A 130 -4.77 10.00 -3.50
CA ALA A 130 -5.75 8.92 -3.36
C ALA A 130 -6.14 8.67 -1.90
N ILE A 131 -5.17 8.64 -0.97
CA ILE A 131 -5.42 8.46 0.47
C ILE A 131 -6.22 9.63 1.04
N SER A 132 -5.93 10.87 0.63
CA SER A 132 -6.62 12.07 1.14
C SER A 132 -8.13 12.10 0.85
N ARG A 133 -8.58 11.28 -0.11
CA ARG A 133 -9.99 11.14 -0.51
C ARG A 133 -10.75 10.11 0.31
N LEU A 134 -10.05 9.29 1.10
CA LEU A 134 -10.65 8.30 1.99
C LEU A 134 -11.00 8.94 3.33
N ASP A 135 -12.18 8.60 3.86
CA ASP A 135 -12.50 8.88 5.25
C ASP A 135 -12.05 7.70 6.10
N LEU A 136 -10.91 7.86 6.75
CA LEU A 136 -10.30 6.86 7.64
C LEU A 136 -10.56 7.18 9.12
N SER A 137 -11.41 8.16 9.42
CA SER A 137 -11.86 8.38 10.79
C SER A 137 -12.78 7.24 11.22
N PHE A 138 -12.73 6.88 12.50
CA PHE A 138 -13.53 5.79 13.04
C PHE A 138 -13.95 6.05 14.48
N THR A 139 -15.00 5.35 14.87
CA THR A 139 -15.56 5.34 16.21
C THR A 139 -15.37 3.98 16.88
N GLU A 140 -15.59 3.91 18.19
CA GLU A 140 -15.63 2.64 18.91
C GLU A 140 -16.69 1.67 18.33
N ALA A 141 -17.80 2.19 17.81
CA ALA A 141 -18.85 1.37 17.20
C ALA A 141 -18.35 0.68 15.92
N ASP A 142 -17.54 1.36 15.12
CA ASP A 142 -16.92 0.79 13.92
C ASP A 142 -15.98 -0.36 14.30
N ILE A 143 -15.18 -0.19 15.36
CA ILE A 143 -14.28 -1.24 15.85
C ILE A 143 -15.04 -2.44 16.41
N LYS A 144 -16.14 -2.22 17.14
CA LYS A 144 -17.01 -3.30 17.62
C LYS A 144 -17.65 -4.07 16.46
N GLN A 145 -17.99 -3.40 15.36
CA GLN A 145 -18.50 -4.05 14.16
C GLN A 145 -17.41 -4.94 13.52
N LEU A 146 -16.17 -4.46 13.39
CA LEU A 146 -15.05 -5.27 12.92
C LEU A 146 -14.77 -6.46 13.84
N GLU A 147 -14.84 -6.28 15.16
CA GLU A 147 -14.70 -7.38 16.14
C GLU A 147 -15.78 -8.44 15.92
N TYR A 148 -17.04 -8.02 15.81
CA TYR A 148 -18.17 -8.92 15.61
C TYR A 148 -18.02 -9.75 14.34
N GLU A 149 -17.71 -9.11 13.22
CA GLU A 149 -17.50 -9.77 11.93
C GLU A 149 -16.30 -10.73 11.98
N GLY A 150 -15.17 -10.30 12.54
CA GLY A 150 -13.98 -11.15 12.65
C GLY A 150 -14.19 -12.36 13.55
N ARG A 151 -14.97 -12.22 14.62
CA ARG A 151 -15.33 -13.36 15.48
C ARG A 151 -16.23 -14.34 14.74
N ALA A 152 -17.25 -13.85 14.03
CA ALA A 152 -18.12 -14.68 13.22
C ALA A 152 -17.31 -15.45 12.15
N ALA A 153 -16.34 -14.79 11.50
CA ALA A 153 -15.45 -15.43 10.53
C ALA A 153 -14.66 -16.59 11.15
N VAL A 154 -14.09 -16.41 12.34
CA VAL A 154 -13.38 -17.48 13.06
C VAL A 154 -14.33 -18.62 13.44
N GLU A 155 -15.52 -18.31 13.95
CA GLU A 155 -16.52 -19.31 14.35
C GLU A 155 -17.03 -20.14 13.15
N TRP A 156 -17.18 -19.50 11.99
CA TRP A 156 -17.62 -20.15 10.75
C TRP A 156 -16.48 -20.75 9.94
N LYS A 157 -15.23 -20.63 10.40
CA LYS A 157 -14.02 -21.09 9.70
C LYS A 157 -13.90 -20.53 8.27
N ASP A 158 -14.33 -19.29 8.08
CA ASP A 158 -14.16 -18.58 6.82
C ASP A 158 -12.76 -17.96 6.76
N ALA A 159 -11.83 -18.69 6.14
CA ALA A 159 -10.44 -18.28 6.04
C ALA A 159 -10.27 -16.90 5.37
N GLY A 160 -11.05 -16.60 4.33
CA GLY A 160 -10.96 -15.32 3.63
C GLY A 160 -11.36 -14.16 4.53
N SER A 161 -12.45 -14.31 5.28
CA SER A 161 -12.92 -13.30 6.22
C SER A 161 -12.00 -13.16 7.45
N VAL A 162 -11.31 -14.23 7.87
CA VAL A 162 -10.29 -14.16 8.93
C VAL A 162 -9.05 -13.42 8.43
N GLU A 163 -8.54 -13.72 7.23
CA GLU A 163 -7.42 -12.99 6.62
C GLU A 163 -7.73 -11.50 6.46
N GLU A 164 -8.95 -11.16 6.02
CA GLU A 164 -9.43 -9.78 5.96
C GLU A 164 -9.38 -9.12 7.33
N SER A 165 -9.94 -9.78 8.36
CA SER A 165 -9.94 -9.25 9.74
C SER A 165 -8.53 -9.01 10.26
N VAL A 166 -7.60 -9.95 10.02
CA VAL A 166 -6.19 -9.81 10.40
C VAL A 166 -5.53 -8.66 9.64
N ALA A 167 -5.85 -8.45 8.37
CA ALA A 167 -5.33 -7.32 7.59
C ALA A 167 -5.85 -5.98 8.11
N LEU A 168 -7.14 -5.87 8.43
CA LEU A 168 -7.77 -4.65 8.94
C LEU A 168 -7.21 -4.28 10.32
N PHE A 169 -7.20 -5.21 11.27
CA PHE A 169 -6.60 -4.95 12.59
C PHE A 169 -5.09 -4.75 12.51
N GLY A 170 -4.41 -5.44 11.59
CA GLY A 170 -3.00 -5.24 11.34
C GLY A 170 -2.68 -3.82 10.89
N GLU A 171 -3.51 -3.22 10.03
CA GLU A 171 -3.36 -1.82 9.66
C GLU A 171 -3.56 -0.88 10.87
N LEU A 172 -4.66 -1.06 11.61
CA LEU A 172 -5.00 -0.18 12.75
C LEU A 172 -3.96 -0.23 13.87
N LEU A 173 -3.34 -1.38 14.09
CA LEU A 173 -2.34 -1.60 15.13
C LEU A 173 -0.91 -1.50 14.59
N THR A 174 -0.71 -1.15 13.32
CA THR A 174 0.59 -1.08 12.64
C THR A 174 1.39 -2.39 12.70
N LEU A 175 0.70 -3.52 12.63
CA LEU A 175 1.30 -4.86 12.55
C LEU A 175 1.71 -5.15 11.10
N GLY A 176 3.03 -5.10 10.87
CA GLY A 176 3.63 -5.33 9.57
C GLY A 176 3.86 -6.82 9.26
N PRO A 177 4.33 -7.12 8.04
CA PRO A 177 4.74 -8.47 7.67
C PRO A 177 5.92 -8.95 8.50
N GLU A 178 6.06 -10.26 8.60
CA GLU A 178 7.13 -10.90 9.34
C GLU A 178 8.49 -10.79 8.62
N PRO A 179 9.60 -10.68 9.37
CA PRO A 179 10.94 -10.88 8.82
C PRO A 179 11.13 -12.31 8.29
N ALA A 180 12.04 -12.50 7.34
CA ALA A 180 12.28 -13.81 6.72
C ALA A 180 12.59 -14.93 7.72
N SER A 181 13.25 -14.63 8.85
CA SER A 181 13.54 -15.61 9.90
C SER A 181 12.28 -16.13 10.61
N PHE A 182 11.20 -15.35 10.61
CA PHE A 182 9.90 -15.67 11.21
C PHE A 182 8.90 -16.25 10.21
N ALA A 183 9.26 -16.36 8.92
CA ALA A 183 8.39 -16.94 7.91
C ALA A 183 8.08 -18.41 8.25
N ILE A 184 6.80 -18.77 8.12
CA ILE A 184 6.27 -20.11 8.37
C ILE A 184 5.32 -20.42 7.21
N GLU A 185 5.52 -21.60 6.61
CA GLU A 185 4.66 -22.08 5.54
C GLU A 185 3.21 -22.18 6.02
N HIS A 186 2.26 -21.84 5.13
CA HIS A 186 0.83 -21.83 5.43
C HIS A 186 0.39 -20.92 6.59
N CYS A 187 1.25 -19.99 7.05
CA CYS A 187 0.87 -18.99 8.03
C CYS A 187 0.88 -17.59 7.41
N LEU A 188 -0.19 -16.85 7.67
CA LEU A 188 -0.19 -15.39 7.61
C LEU A 188 0.26 -14.85 8.97
N VAL A 189 1.40 -14.17 9.00
CA VAL A 189 1.96 -13.58 10.22
C VAL A 189 1.94 -12.05 10.11
N ARG A 190 1.45 -11.38 11.15
CA ARG A 190 1.52 -9.92 11.29
C ARG A 190 1.96 -9.54 12.69
N GLY A 191 2.97 -8.69 12.80
CA GLY A 191 3.52 -8.31 14.09
C GLY A 191 4.25 -6.98 14.06
N ARG A 192 4.61 -6.49 15.25
CA ARG A 192 5.35 -5.23 15.38
C ARG A 192 6.84 -5.48 15.17
N LEU A 193 7.45 -4.77 14.22
CA LEU A 193 8.90 -4.70 14.07
C LEU A 193 9.41 -3.46 14.81
N SER A 194 10.33 -3.63 15.75
CA SER A 194 10.99 -2.53 16.46
C SER A 194 12.47 -2.52 16.14
N GLN A 195 12.95 -1.44 15.54
CA GLN A 195 14.39 -1.24 15.29
C GLN A 195 15.03 -0.61 16.52
N GLY A 196 15.95 -1.34 17.16
CA GLY A 196 16.71 -0.87 18.30
C GLY A 196 18.09 -0.34 17.89
N THR A 197 18.76 0.40 18.77
CA THR A 197 20.13 0.91 18.55
C THR A 197 21.22 -0.17 18.51
N GLY A 198 20.85 -1.46 18.50
CA GLY A 198 21.79 -2.58 18.46
C GLY A 198 21.16 -3.93 18.12
N GLU A 199 19.87 -4.12 18.37
CA GLU A 199 19.15 -5.34 18.01
C GLU A 199 17.70 -5.04 17.64
N ASP A 200 17.24 -5.68 16.56
CA ASP A 200 15.86 -5.59 16.10
C ASP A 200 15.00 -6.65 16.78
N PHE A 201 13.75 -6.30 17.05
CA PHE A 201 12.77 -7.19 17.69
C PHE A 201 11.52 -7.34 16.83
N PHE A 202 10.97 -8.54 16.80
CA PHE A 202 9.67 -8.82 16.21
C PHE A 202 8.70 -9.35 17.27
N GLY A 203 7.47 -8.85 17.25
CA GLY A 203 6.42 -9.20 18.19
C GLY A 203 5.96 -7.99 19.03
N PRO A 204 4.79 -8.07 19.67
CA PRO A 204 3.83 -9.19 19.63
C PRO A 204 3.22 -9.38 18.22
N ALA A 205 2.65 -10.55 17.96
CA ALA A 205 2.18 -10.93 16.63
C ALA A 205 0.91 -11.78 16.64
N VAL A 206 0.09 -11.58 15.61
CA VAL A 206 -1.01 -12.45 15.23
C VAL A 206 -0.55 -13.42 14.15
N VAL A 207 -0.96 -14.68 14.29
CA VAL A 207 -0.69 -15.76 13.35
C VAL A 207 -2.00 -16.41 12.97
N PHE A 208 -2.30 -16.43 11.67
CA PHE A 208 -3.39 -17.22 11.11
C PHE A 208 -2.81 -18.35 10.26
N HIS A 209 -3.07 -19.59 10.66
CA HIS A 209 -2.65 -20.76 9.90
C HIS A 209 -3.77 -21.16 8.93
N THR A 210 -3.49 -21.07 7.64
CA THR A 210 -4.51 -21.07 6.58
C THR A 210 -5.09 -22.47 6.30
N GLU A 211 -4.37 -23.54 6.66
CA GLU A 211 -4.85 -24.91 6.43
C GLU A 211 -5.78 -25.43 7.52
N ASP A 212 -5.47 -25.16 8.80
CA ASP A 212 -6.27 -25.61 9.95
C ASP A 212 -7.27 -24.53 10.43
N GLY A 213 -7.17 -23.31 9.89
CA GLY A 213 -8.01 -22.17 10.26
C GLY A 213 -7.74 -21.61 11.65
N ALA A 214 -6.61 -21.96 12.27
CA ALA A 214 -6.31 -21.56 13.63
C ALA A 214 -5.73 -20.14 13.69
N LEU A 215 -6.38 -19.29 14.49
CA LEU A 215 -5.93 -17.93 14.80
C LEU A 215 -5.26 -17.92 16.17
N ARG A 216 -4.05 -17.36 16.25
CA ARG A 216 -3.20 -17.37 17.45
C ARG A 216 -2.61 -15.98 17.69
N TRP A 217 -2.48 -15.60 18.95
CA TRP A 217 -1.72 -14.43 19.39
C TRP A 217 -0.48 -14.87 20.15
N ILE A 218 0.65 -14.26 19.83
CA ILE A 218 1.92 -14.50 20.50
C ILE A 218 2.44 -13.16 21.04
N GLU A 219 2.42 -13.02 22.37
CA GLU A 219 2.75 -11.77 23.07
C GLU A 219 4.26 -11.45 23.02
N GLY A 220 5.08 -12.49 22.90
CA GLY A 220 6.53 -12.38 23.02
C GLY A 220 7.16 -11.43 22.00
N ARG A 221 7.96 -10.48 22.49
CA ARG A 221 8.89 -9.67 21.69
C ARG A 221 10.22 -10.40 21.61
N ILE A 222 10.60 -10.80 20.40
CA ILE A 222 11.72 -11.71 20.17
C ILE A 222 12.77 -11.01 19.33
N ALA A 223 14.00 -11.00 19.86
CA ALA A 223 15.17 -10.52 19.15
C ALA A 223 15.38 -11.31 17.84
N LEU A 224 15.69 -10.63 16.73
CA LEU A 224 15.94 -11.32 15.46
C LEU A 224 17.16 -12.25 15.50
N SER A 225 18.07 -12.08 16.47
CA SER A 225 19.22 -12.97 16.69
C SER A 225 18.92 -14.16 17.61
N ASP A 226 17.84 -14.11 18.41
CA ASP A 226 17.47 -15.15 19.37
C ASP A 226 16.85 -16.36 18.66
N ARG A 227 17.70 -17.29 18.21
CA ARG A 227 17.29 -18.53 17.53
C ARG A 227 16.33 -19.37 18.36
N GLU A 228 16.51 -19.40 19.68
CA GLU A 228 15.66 -20.19 20.57
C GLU A 228 14.29 -19.53 20.73
N GLY A 229 14.25 -18.21 20.91
CA GLY A 229 13.02 -17.42 20.88
C GLY A 229 12.24 -17.61 19.58
N ILE A 230 12.92 -17.51 18.43
CA ILE A 230 12.32 -17.74 17.11
C ILE A 230 11.76 -19.17 17.00
N ARG A 231 12.50 -20.18 17.48
CA ARG A 231 12.01 -21.57 17.50
C ARG A 231 10.71 -21.68 18.31
N ARG A 232 10.68 -21.14 19.54
CA ARG A 232 9.49 -21.15 20.40
C ARG A 232 8.30 -20.41 19.78
N PHE A 233 8.56 -19.31 19.07
CA PHE A 233 7.53 -18.62 18.29
C PHE A 233 6.92 -19.52 17.23
N LYS A 234 7.77 -20.21 16.45
CA LYS A 234 7.32 -21.12 15.38
C LYS A 234 6.53 -22.30 15.93
N GLU A 235 6.95 -22.87 17.06
CA GLU A 235 6.22 -23.92 17.77
C GLU A 235 4.80 -23.43 18.16
N LYS A 236 4.68 -22.25 18.76
CA LYS A 236 3.38 -21.63 19.10
C LYS A 236 2.53 -21.39 17.85
N ALA A 237 3.14 -20.82 16.80
CA ALA A 237 2.47 -20.49 15.55
C ALA A 237 1.90 -21.72 14.83
N ARG A 238 2.60 -22.86 14.89
CA ARG A 238 2.17 -24.17 14.33
C ARG A 238 1.22 -24.96 15.23
N GLY A 239 0.98 -24.49 16.46
CA GLY A 239 0.18 -25.22 17.44
C GLY A 239 0.91 -26.39 18.13
N GLU A 240 2.23 -26.48 18.00
CA GLU A 240 3.08 -27.44 18.71
C GLU A 240 3.26 -27.03 20.20
N ARG A 241 2.95 -25.77 20.52
CA ARG A 241 2.92 -25.19 21.86
C ARG A 241 1.70 -24.28 22.01
N GLU A 242 1.13 -24.19 23.21
CA GLU A 242 0.02 -23.28 23.49
C GLU A 242 0.40 -21.81 23.22
N PRO A 243 -0.42 -21.07 22.44
CA PRO A 243 -0.24 -19.64 22.23
C PRO A 243 -0.75 -18.84 23.45
N ASP A 244 -0.49 -17.54 23.46
CA ASP A 244 -0.93 -16.66 24.55
C ASP A 244 -2.45 -16.38 24.47
N LEU A 245 -3.01 -16.30 23.27
CA LEU A 245 -4.46 -16.37 23.00
C LEU A 245 -4.74 -17.17 21.72
N ALA A 246 -5.96 -17.71 21.59
CA ALA A 246 -6.39 -18.45 20.40
C ALA A 246 -7.86 -18.16 20.03
N GLY A 247 -8.19 -18.40 18.76
CA GLY A 247 -9.56 -18.30 18.22
C GLY A 247 -10.15 -16.90 18.34
N THR A 248 -11.44 -16.81 18.68
CA THR A 248 -12.15 -15.53 18.81
C THR A 248 -11.58 -14.62 19.89
N GLY A 249 -10.86 -15.17 20.87
CA GLY A 249 -10.15 -14.39 21.89
C GLY A 249 -9.09 -13.46 21.29
N VAL A 250 -8.47 -13.85 20.16
CA VAL A 250 -7.51 -13.01 19.44
C VAL A 250 -8.19 -11.78 18.85
N ILE A 251 -9.35 -11.95 18.20
CA ILE A 251 -10.09 -10.82 17.61
C ILE A 251 -10.53 -9.82 18.68
N LYS A 252 -11.06 -10.31 19.81
CA LYS A 252 -11.42 -9.45 20.95
C LYS A 252 -10.23 -8.65 21.46
N HIS A 253 -9.08 -9.30 21.56
CA HIS A 253 -7.86 -8.67 22.04
C HIS A 253 -7.35 -7.58 21.09
N LEU A 254 -7.38 -7.83 19.78
CA LEU A 254 -6.99 -6.83 18.77
C LEU A 254 -7.93 -5.61 18.80
N ALA A 255 -9.24 -5.84 18.89
CA ALA A 255 -10.23 -4.77 18.99
C ALA A 255 -10.04 -3.91 20.25
N ALA A 256 -9.80 -4.56 21.40
CA ALA A 256 -9.52 -3.86 22.66
C ALA A 256 -8.28 -2.97 22.56
N GLN A 257 -7.18 -3.47 21.97
CA GLN A 257 -5.97 -2.66 21.78
C GLN A 257 -6.20 -1.43 20.91
N VAL A 258 -7.04 -1.53 19.86
CA VAL A 258 -7.38 -0.37 19.03
C VAL A 258 -8.14 0.66 19.86
N ILE A 259 -9.14 0.24 20.63
CA ILE A 259 -9.97 1.12 21.46
C ILE A 259 -9.13 1.80 22.56
N GLU A 260 -8.27 1.03 23.25
CA GLU A 260 -7.36 1.57 24.28
C GLU A 260 -6.36 2.59 23.72
N GLY A 261 -5.98 2.44 22.44
CA GLY A 261 -5.10 3.37 21.74
C GLY A 261 -5.80 4.64 21.23
N MET A 262 -7.13 4.74 21.31
CA MET A 262 -7.85 5.94 20.88
C MET A 262 -7.55 7.11 21.82
N PRO A 263 -7.35 8.33 21.30
CA PRO A 263 -7.16 9.51 22.16
C PRO A 263 -8.39 9.69 23.06
N SER A 264 -8.17 9.83 24.37
CA SER A 264 -9.23 10.17 25.31
C SER A 264 -9.85 11.50 24.88
N SER A 265 -11.16 11.51 24.66
CA SER A 265 -11.93 12.69 24.26
C SER A 265 -11.90 13.79 25.32
#